data_AF-A0A4Q5TZD5-F1
#
_entry.id   AF-A0A4Q5TZD5-F1
#
_cell.length_a   1.000
_cell.length_b   1.000
_cell.length_c   1.000
_cell.angle_alpha   90.00
_cell.angle_beta   90.00
_cell.angle_gamma   90.00
#
_symmetry.space_group_name_H-M   'P 1'
#
loop_
_entity.id
_entity.type
_entity.pdbx_description
1 polymer ?
#
loop_
_entity_poly.entity_id
_entity_poly.type
_entity_poly.pdbx_seq_one_letter_code
_entity_poly.pdbx_strand_id
1 'polypeptide(L)'
;MKNVLLIMVLASLSGCSHQKRLASPAATGFPVLPAAITGSFSDDYGSVYTITDTTIVQQPGNTYQLLSCDTASKVIIARNAMSNHSEQGLYTRIDYMFFEGMSPWTWGYCLTIYNAPTDSAALAAPSADRSNPRKGCNGFPFTRMRRPG
;
A
#
# COMPACT_ATOMS: atom_id res chain seq x y z
N MET A 1 41.78 12.26 64.22
CA MET A 1 42.73 11.20 63.84
C MET A 1 42.02 10.20 62.95
N LYS A 2 42.63 9.88 61.78
CA LYS A 2 42.44 8.72 60.90
C LYS A 2 41.12 8.57 60.08
N ASN A 3 41.27 8.89 58.78
CA ASN A 3 40.83 8.19 57.57
C ASN A 3 40.00 6.90 57.76
N VAL A 4 39.00 6.67 56.90
CA VAL A 4 39.09 5.70 55.77
C VAL A 4 37.88 5.87 54.84
N LEU A 5 38.20 5.93 53.55
CA LEU A 5 37.36 5.86 52.36
C LEU A 5 36.72 4.47 52.22
N LEU A 6 35.42 4.39 51.91
CA LEU A 6 34.87 3.21 51.22
C LEU A 6 33.81 3.64 50.20
N ILE A 7 34.21 3.55 48.94
CA ILE A 7 33.35 3.67 47.76
C ILE A 7 32.67 2.32 47.57
N MET A 8 31.34 2.29 47.48
CA MET A 8 30.58 1.17 46.94
C MET A 8 29.69 1.70 45.82
N VAL A 9 30.17 1.56 44.60
CA VAL A 9 29.41 1.75 43.37
C VAL A 9 28.54 0.52 43.16
N LEU A 10 27.22 0.67 43.23
CA LEU A 10 26.27 -0.33 42.72
C LEU A 10 25.75 0.14 41.37
N ALA A 11 26.27 -0.49 40.32
CA ALA A 11 25.86 -0.27 38.95
C ALA A 11 24.42 -0.79 38.73
N SER A 12 23.51 0.12 38.41
CA SER A 12 22.16 -0.16 37.93
C SER A 12 22.22 -0.70 36.49
N LEU A 13 21.99 -2.00 36.32
CA LEU A 13 21.81 -2.62 35.00
C LEU A 13 20.38 -2.35 34.51
N SER A 14 20.16 -1.17 33.91
CA SER A 14 19.00 -0.90 33.07
C SER A 14 19.19 -1.59 31.72
N GLY A 15 18.86 -2.88 31.66
CA GLY A 15 18.75 -3.62 30.40
C GLY A 15 17.47 -3.24 29.66
N CYS A 16 17.44 -2.10 28.97
CA CYS A 16 16.44 -1.84 27.95
C CYS A 16 16.67 -2.82 26.78
N SER A 17 15.85 -3.87 26.70
CA SER A 17 15.77 -4.72 25.51
C SER A 17 15.33 -3.90 24.30
N HIS A 18 16.30 -3.31 23.61
CA HIS A 18 16.14 -2.85 22.23
C HIS A 18 16.01 -4.11 21.38
N GLN A 19 14.78 -4.57 21.19
CA GLN A 19 14.48 -5.52 20.13
C GLN A 19 14.71 -4.79 18.81
N LYS A 20 15.94 -4.85 18.30
CA LYS A 20 16.24 -4.57 16.91
C LYS A 20 15.29 -5.45 16.10
N ARG A 21 14.24 -4.85 15.54
CA ARG A 21 13.42 -5.48 14.52
C ARG A 21 14.37 -5.72 13.36
N LEU A 22 14.94 -6.92 13.28
CA LEU A 22 15.71 -7.32 12.13
C LEU A 22 14.82 -7.11 10.91
N ALA A 23 15.28 -6.31 9.96
CA ALA A 23 14.65 -6.17 8.67
C ALA A 23 14.40 -7.58 8.14
N SER A 24 13.13 -7.91 7.89
CA SER A 24 12.78 -9.15 7.22
C SER A 24 13.52 -9.18 5.89
N PRO A 25 14.15 -10.30 5.50
CA PRO A 25 14.76 -10.42 4.18
C PRO A 25 13.71 -10.05 3.13
N ALA A 26 14.09 -9.21 2.16
CA ALA A 26 13.23 -8.81 1.06
C ALA A 26 12.62 -10.08 0.45
N ALA A 27 11.31 -10.22 0.56
CA ALA A 27 10.59 -11.37 0.06
C ALA A 27 10.86 -11.48 -1.45
N THR A 28 11.57 -12.52 -1.86
CA THR A 28 11.92 -12.81 -3.27
C THR A 28 10.73 -13.41 -4.03
N GLY A 29 9.52 -12.90 -3.80
CA GLY A 29 8.28 -13.38 -4.41
C GLY A 29 7.44 -12.24 -4.95
N PHE A 30 6.64 -12.52 -5.97
CA PHE A 30 5.63 -11.58 -6.45
C PHE A 30 4.64 -11.23 -5.33
N PRO A 31 4.07 -10.01 -5.34
CA PRO A 31 3.04 -9.65 -4.38
C PRO A 31 1.83 -10.58 -4.51
N VAL A 32 1.37 -11.10 -3.38
CA VAL A 32 0.16 -11.93 -3.34
C VAL A 32 -1.04 -11.02 -3.12
N LEU A 33 -1.89 -10.89 -4.14
CA LEU A 33 -3.14 -10.14 -4.05
C LEU A 33 -4.27 -11.01 -3.47
N PRO A 34 -5.24 -10.41 -2.76
CA PRO A 34 -6.49 -11.09 -2.45
C PRO A 34 -7.23 -11.53 -3.72
N ALA A 35 -7.69 -12.78 -3.77
CA ALA A 35 -8.45 -13.30 -4.92
C ALA A 35 -9.69 -12.45 -5.29
N ALA A 36 -10.25 -11.73 -4.32
CA ALA A 36 -11.36 -10.80 -4.53
C ALA A 36 -11.02 -9.61 -5.44
N ILE A 37 -9.75 -9.21 -5.54
CA ILE A 37 -9.29 -8.09 -6.37
C ILE A 37 -8.43 -8.53 -7.57
N THR A 38 -8.18 -9.83 -7.73
CA THR A 38 -7.50 -10.41 -8.90
C THR A 38 -8.51 -10.81 -9.97
N GLY A 39 -8.17 -10.61 -11.24
CA GLY A 39 -8.98 -10.95 -12.42
C GLY A 39 -9.46 -9.73 -13.20
N SER A 40 -10.56 -9.88 -13.94
CA SER A 40 -11.14 -8.80 -14.75
C SER A 40 -12.17 -8.00 -13.96
N PHE A 41 -12.23 -6.68 -14.21
CA PHE A 41 -13.17 -5.74 -13.57
C PHE A 41 -13.59 -4.61 -14.51
N SER A 42 -14.72 -3.97 -14.19
CA SER A 42 -15.07 -2.64 -14.68
C SER A 42 -15.27 -1.71 -13.50
N ASP A 43 -14.95 -0.43 -13.69
CA ASP A 43 -15.23 0.60 -12.69
C ASP A 43 -16.53 1.36 -12.95
N ASP A 44 -16.89 2.26 -12.03
CA ASP A 44 -18.06 3.12 -12.10
C ASP A 44 -17.91 4.33 -13.04
N TYR A 45 -16.75 4.46 -13.70
CA TYR A 45 -16.47 5.46 -14.74
C TYR A 45 -16.39 4.84 -16.15
N GLY A 46 -16.51 3.52 -16.26
CA GLY A 46 -16.51 2.79 -17.53
C GLY A 46 -15.14 2.25 -17.96
N SER A 47 -14.09 2.41 -17.16
CA SER A 47 -12.79 1.78 -17.42
C SER A 47 -12.84 0.28 -17.17
N VAL A 48 -12.01 -0.46 -17.91
CA VAL A 48 -11.90 -1.93 -17.82
C VAL A 48 -10.50 -2.29 -17.33
N TYR A 49 -10.42 -3.30 -16.46
CA TYR A 49 -9.19 -3.67 -15.78
C TYR A 49 -8.90 -5.16 -15.93
N THR A 50 -7.62 -5.48 -16.07
CA THR A 50 -7.07 -6.83 -15.85
C THR A 50 -6.05 -6.73 -14.73
N ILE A 51 -6.29 -7.44 -13.63
CA ILE A 51 -5.44 -7.43 -12.43
C ILE A 51 -4.86 -8.82 -12.22
N THR A 52 -3.53 -8.90 -12.12
CA THR A 52 -2.74 -10.11 -11.86
C THR A 52 -1.81 -9.86 -10.68
N ASP A 53 -1.09 -10.89 -10.22
CA ASP A 53 -0.11 -10.76 -9.14
C ASP A 53 1.12 -9.91 -9.52
N THR A 54 1.23 -9.48 -10.78
CA THR A 54 2.37 -8.67 -11.26
C THR A 54 1.95 -7.35 -11.88
N THR A 55 0.70 -7.21 -12.34
CA THR A 55 0.26 -6.01 -13.06
C THR A 55 -1.21 -5.66 -12.81
N ILE A 56 -1.50 -4.36 -12.80
CA ILE A 56 -2.84 -3.81 -13.03
C ILE A 56 -2.81 -3.12 -14.39
N VAL A 57 -3.61 -3.58 -15.32
CA VAL A 57 -3.81 -2.95 -16.63
C VAL A 57 -5.17 -2.29 -16.65
N GLN A 58 -5.22 -0.96 -16.73
CA GLN A 58 -6.41 -0.13 -16.88
C GLN A 58 -6.51 0.32 -18.34
N GLN A 59 -7.54 -0.13 -19.05
CA GLN A 59 -7.79 0.27 -20.42
C GLN A 59 -8.45 1.65 -20.51
N PRO A 60 -8.08 2.47 -21.51
CA PRO A 60 -7.14 2.16 -22.60
C PRO A 60 -5.65 2.48 -22.30
N GLY A 61 -5.30 3.04 -21.14
CA GLY A 61 -4.11 3.89 -21.06
C GLY A 61 -3.01 3.53 -20.06
N ASN A 62 -3.30 2.83 -18.97
CA ASN A 62 -2.35 2.73 -17.85
C ASN A 62 -2.04 1.28 -17.49
N THR A 63 -0.75 1.00 -17.31
CA THR A 63 -0.26 -0.23 -16.71
C THR A 63 0.57 0.12 -15.48
N TYR A 64 0.32 -0.61 -14.39
CA TYR A 64 1.04 -0.51 -13.13
C TYR A 64 1.71 -1.86 -12.85
N GLN A 65 3.05 -1.89 -12.76
CA GLN A 65 3.80 -3.08 -12.36
C GLN A 65 3.85 -3.15 -10.84
N LEU A 66 3.30 -4.21 -10.25
CA LEU A 66 3.20 -4.36 -8.81
C LEU A 66 4.56 -4.70 -8.20
N LEU A 67 4.91 -3.97 -7.14
CA LEU A 67 6.15 -4.16 -6.38
C LEU A 67 5.87 -4.83 -5.04
N SER A 68 4.78 -4.44 -4.37
CA SER A 68 4.39 -5.04 -3.09
C SER A 68 2.88 -4.90 -2.85
N CYS A 69 2.34 -5.77 -2.00
CA CYS A 69 0.98 -5.68 -1.48
C CYS A 69 0.99 -6.01 0.02
N ASP A 70 0.59 -5.06 0.85
CA ASP A 70 0.25 -5.30 2.26
C ASP A 70 -1.26 -5.52 2.37
N THR A 71 -1.67 -6.77 2.58
CA THR A 71 -3.08 -7.14 2.68
C THR A 71 -3.73 -6.76 4.02
N ALA A 72 -2.93 -6.58 5.07
CA ALA A 72 -3.42 -6.12 6.36
C ALA A 72 -3.77 -4.63 6.30
N SER A 73 -2.85 -3.82 5.75
CA SER A 73 -3.07 -2.37 5.56
C SER A 73 -3.87 -2.04 4.30
N LYS A 74 -4.09 -3.01 3.42
CA LYS A 74 -4.80 -2.90 2.13
C LYS A 74 -4.16 -1.89 1.18
N VAL A 75 -2.84 -1.98 1.04
CA VAL A 75 -2.00 -1.08 0.24
C VAL A 75 -1.24 -1.88 -0.80
N ILE A 76 -1.21 -1.38 -2.02
CA ILE A 76 -0.36 -1.88 -3.11
C ILE A 76 0.60 -0.76 -3.49
N ILE A 77 1.87 -1.10 -3.66
CA ILE A 77 2.86 -0.21 -4.28
C ILE A 77 3.17 -0.73 -5.67
N ALA A 78 3.11 0.16 -6.65
CA ALA A 78 3.37 -0.18 -8.04
C ALA A 78 4.26 0.87 -8.70
N ARG A 79 4.95 0.45 -9.77
CA ARG A 79 5.63 1.33 -10.70
C ARG A 79 4.76 1.57 -11.93
N ASN A 80 4.67 2.80 -12.39
CA ASN A 80 3.96 3.15 -13.60
C ASN A 80 4.78 2.72 -14.81
N ALA A 81 4.16 2.02 -15.75
CA ALA A 81 4.86 1.57 -16.95
C ALA A 81 5.38 2.76 -17.76
N MET A 82 6.54 2.57 -18.42
CA MET A 82 7.11 3.56 -19.34
C MET A 82 6.22 3.83 -20.56
N SER A 83 5.28 2.92 -20.85
CA SER A 83 4.30 3.06 -21.92
C SER A 83 3.07 3.88 -21.54
N ASN A 84 2.89 4.27 -20.27
CA ASN A 84 1.76 5.09 -19.84
C ASN A 84 1.85 6.49 -20.48
N HIS A 85 0.71 7.14 -20.71
CA HIS A 85 0.70 8.50 -21.29
C HIS A 85 1.33 9.55 -20.37
N SER A 86 1.31 9.31 -19.06
CA SER A 86 1.78 10.23 -18.04
C SER A 86 2.41 9.46 -16.85
N GLU A 87 3.19 10.17 -16.03
CA GLU A 87 3.86 9.65 -14.83
C GLU A 87 4.70 8.38 -15.05
N GLN A 88 5.25 8.24 -16.25
CA GLN A 88 6.06 7.10 -16.68
C GLN A 88 7.22 6.86 -15.71
N GLY A 89 7.38 5.62 -15.27
CA GLY A 89 8.49 5.20 -14.42
C GLY A 89 8.43 5.69 -12.97
N LEU A 90 7.47 6.55 -12.62
CA LEU A 90 7.17 6.97 -11.25
C LEU A 90 6.40 5.88 -10.49
N TYR A 91 6.16 6.14 -9.21
CA TYR A 91 5.57 5.17 -8.30
C TYR A 91 4.20 5.60 -7.83
N THR A 92 3.32 4.61 -7.75
CA THR A 92 1.93 4.77 -7.36
C THR A 92 1.66 3.96 -6.10
N ARG A 93 0.98 4.59 -5.14
CA ARG A 93 0.36 3.91 -4.00
C ARG A 93 -1.13 3.76 -4.26
N ILE A 94 -1.61 2.53 -4.16
CA ILE A 94 -3.01 2.17 -4.37
C ILE A 94 -3.57 1.65 -3.05
N ASP A 95 -4.48 2.40 -2.44
CA ASP A 95 -5.23 1.96 -1.26
C ASP A 95 -6.55 1.33 -1.71
N TYR A 96 -6.85 0.11 -1.28
CA TYR A 96 -8.11 -0.55 -1.60
C TYR A 96 -8.96 -0.83 -0.36
N MET A 97 -10.26 -1.03 -0.57
CA MET A 97 -11.20 -1.47 0.46
C MET A 97 -12.32 -2.33 -0.13
N PHE A 98 -12.93 -3.15 0.71
CA PHE A 98 -14.12 -3.93 0.36
C PHE A 98 -15.37 -3.19 0.79
N PHE A 99 -16.46 -3.41 0.05
CA PHE A 99 -17.77 -2.85 0.32
C PHE A 99 -18.73 -3.95 0.76
N GLU A 100 -19.54 -3.66 1.77
CA GLU A 100 -20.62 -4.54 2.22
C GLU A 100 -21.97 -4.02 1.70
N GLY A 101 -22.84 -4.93 1.25
CA GLY A 101 -24.20 -4.59 0.81
C GLY A 101 -24.29 -3.72 -0.45
N MET A 102 -23.21 -3.62 -1.24
CA MET A 102 -23.10 -2.67 -2.35
C MET A 102 -23.04 -3.33 -3.74
N SER A 103 -23.55 -4.56 -3.87
CA SER A 103 -23.58 -5.30 -5.13
C SER A 103 -24.14 -4.47 -6.31
N PRO A 104 -23.51 -4.49 -7.51
CA PRO A 104 -22.39 -5.36 -7.92
C PRO A 104 -21.00 -4.81 -7.54
N TRP A 105 -20.93 -3.66 -6.87
CA TRP A 105 -19.69 -2.98 -6.50
C TRP A 105 -19.15 -3.54 -5.18
N THR A 106 -18.28 -4.55 -5.26
CA THR A 106 -17.86 -5.29 -4.06
C THR A 106 -16.57 -4.77 -3.43
N TRP A 107 -15.83 -3.91 -4.14
CA TRP A 107 -14.62 -3.27 -3.63
C TRP A 107 -14.35 -1.97 -4.37
N GLY A 108 -13.37 -1.21 -3.90
CA GLY A 108 -12.91 0.00 -4.57
C GLY A 108 -11.47 0.35 -4.24
N TYR A 109 -10.90 1.28 -4.99
CA TYR A 109 -9.52 1.72 -4.83
C TYR A 109 -9.37 3.25 -4.91
N CYS A 110 -8.25 3.72 -4.39
CA CYS A 110 -7.77 5.08 -4.48
C CYS A 110 -6.32 5.08 -4.97
N LEU A 111 -6.01 5.89 -5.99
CA LEU A 111 -4.62 6.28 -6.28
C LEU A 111 -4.23 7.39 -5.33
N THR A 112 -3.77 7.01 -4.14
CA THR A 112 -3.48 7.95 -3.07
C THR A 112 -2.35 8.92 -3.43
N ILE A 113 -1.33 8.39 -4.12
CA ILE A 113 -0.33 9.15 -4.88
C ILE A 113 0.01 8.36 -6.14
N TYR A 114 0.20 9.03 -7.27
CA TYR A 114 0.44 8.41 -8.58
C TYR A 114 1.74 8.85 -9.26
N ASN A 115 2.49 9.77 -8.64
CA ASN A 115 3.68 10.39 -9.20
C ASN A 115 4.85 10.45 -8.19
N ALA A 116 4.91 9.52 -7.25
CA ALA A 116 5.99 9.50 -6.27
C ALA A 116 7.33 9.22 -6.97
N PRO A 117 8.43 9.90 -6.60
CA PRO A 117 9.73 9.72 -7.25
C PRO A 117 10.40 8.38 -6.90
N THR A 118 9.97 7.73 -5.81
CA THR A 118 10.47 6.43 -5.35
C THR A 118 9.32 5.60 -4.76
N ASP A 119 9.53 4.29 -4.68
CA ASP A 119 8.63 3.36 -3.99
C ASP A 119 8.50 3.67 -2.50
N SER A 120 9.59 4.07 -1.84
CA SER A 120 9.59 4.50 -0.44
C SER A 120 8.75 5.77 -0.23
N ALA A 121 8.84 6.73 -1.15
CA ALA A 121 7.99 7.92 -1.12
C ALA A 121 6.51 7.58 -1.36
N ALA A 122 6.21 6.64 -2.26
CA ALA A 122 4.85 6.15 -2.45
C ALA A 122 4.30 5.50 -1.17
N LEU A 123 5.11 4.64 -0.52
CA LEU A 123 4.73 3.97 0.72
C LEU A 123 4.50 4.96 1.88
N ALA A 124 5.30 6.02 1.98
CA ALA A 124 5.22 7.02 3.03
C ALA A 124 4.03 7.99 2.90
N ALA A 125 3.35 8.03 1.73
CA ALA A 125 2.18 8.88 1.54
C ALA A 125 1.08 8.52 2.56
N PRO A 126 0.28 9.49 3.05
CA PRO A 126 -0.84 9.20 3.96
C PRO A 126 -1.82 8.20 3.35
N SER A 127 -2.37 7.29 4.15
CA SER A 127 -3.40 6.36 3.67
C SER A 127 -4.70 7.04 3.28
N ALA A 128 -5.41 6.50 2.29
CA ALA A 128 -6.78 6.91 1.99
C ALA A 128 -7.72 6.65 3.18
N ASP A 129 -8.68 7.55 3.40
CA ASP A 129 -9.68 7.45 4.47
C ASP A 129 -10.80 6.47 4.09
N ARG A 130 -10.61 5.21 4.49
CA ARG A 130 -11.58 4.13 4.26
C ARG A 130 -12.86 4.26 5.09
N SER A 131 -12.87 5.11 6.12
CA SER A 131 -14.07 5.38 6.92
C SER A 131 -15.05 6.32 6.21
N ASN A 132 -14.57 7.06 5.20
CA ASN A 132 -15.36 7.98 4.40
C ASN A 132 -15.20 7.68 2.90
N PRO A 133 -15.68 6.54 2.39
CA PRO A 133 -15.41 6.08 1.02
C PRO A 133 -15.92 7.02 -0.08
N ARG A 134 -16.78 8.01 0.24
CA ARG A 134 -17.26 9.03 -0.71
C ARG A 134 -16.32 10.22 -0.87
N LYS A 135 -15.36 10.42 0.04
CA LYS A 135 -14.41 11.55 0.05
C LYS A 135 -12.98 11.16 0.43
N GLY A 136 -12.77 9.90 0.81
CA GLY A 136 -11.52 9.45 1.43
C GLY A 136 -10.36 9.26 0.48
N CYS A 137 -10.60 9.38 -0.83
CA CYS A 137 -9.55 9.40 -1.83
C CYS A 137 -9.20 10.85 -2.18
N ASN A 138 -8.38 11.52 -1.36
CA ASN A 138 -7.95 12.90 -1.59
C ASN A 138 -9.12 13.89 -1.83
N GLY A 139 -10.26 13.70 -1.14
CA GLY A 139 -11.48 14.50 -1.29
C GLY A 139 -12.52 13.90 -2.26
N PHE A 140 -12.17 12.83 -2.98
CA PHE A 140 -13.01 12.14 -3.96
C PHE A 140 -13.49 10.77 -3.46
N PRO A 141 -14.54 10.20 -4.07
CA PRO A 141 -14.93 8.82 -3.79
C PRO A 141 -13.84 7.84 -4.22
N PHE A 142 -13.78 6.69 -3.54
CA PHE A 142 -13.06 5.53 -4.07
C PHE A 142 -13.70 5.12 -5.40
N THR A 143 -12.87 4.81 -6.39
CA THR A 143 -13.31 4.18 -7.63
C THR A 143 -13.89 2.82 -7.29
N ARG A 144 -15.14 2.56 -7.68
CA ARG A 144 -15.86 1.33 -7.34
C ARG A 144 -15.63 0.30 -8.42
N MET A 145 -15.40 -0.94 -8.00
CA MET A 145 -15.00 -2.04 -8.87
C MET A 145 -16.03 -3.16 -8.80
N ARG A 146 -16.39 -3.68 -9.98
CA ARG A 146 -17.26 -4.86 -10.12
C ARG A 146 -16.67 -5.84 -11.11
N ARG A 147 -17.04 -7.11 -10.99
CA ARG A 147 -16.77 -8.09 -12.05
C ARG A 147 -17.54 -7.69 -13.32
N PRO A 148 -17.00 -7.95 -14.53
CA PRO A 148 -17.78 -7.84 -15.75
C PRO A 148 -19.03 -8.69 -15.64
N GLY A 149 -20.17 -8.15 -16.07
CA GLY A 149 -21.44 -8.86 -16.12
C GLY A 149 -21.53 -9.80 -17.31
#